data_AF-A0A928QKW7-F1
#
_entry.id   AF-A0A928QKW7-F1
#
_cell.length_a   1.000
_cell.length_b   1.000
_cell.length_c   1.000
_cell.angle_alpha   90.00
_cell.angle_beta   90.00
_cell.angle_gamma   90.00
#
_symmetry.space_group_name_H-M   'P 1'
#
loop_
_entity.id
_entity.type
_entity.pdbx_description
1 polymer ?
#
loop_
_entity_poly.entity_id
_entity_poly.type
_entity_poly.pdbx_seq_one_letter_code
_entity_poly.pdbx_strand_id
1 'polypeptide(L)'
;MRNLVDFFRNATLVSIRRQKGTNRIIKKGGKARVTKLDGIIQRLYEDNIEGKVSDERFAKLTATYEAEQRQLEHRIAELQSFMANTKNESLGVDTFLSMVRRYTDIKELDAEIIRVFVEKILVYKAEKVDGHRVQRIKIIYNGIGEIPTTPVNEKTA
;
A
#
# COMPACT_ATOMS: atom_id res chain seq x y z
N MET A 1 -30.15 4.87 -7.27
CA MET A 1 -29.04 4.11 -7.91
C MET A 1 -27.75 4.51 -7.21
N ARG A 2 -26.99 3.56 -6.66
CA ARG A 2 -25.66 3.84 -6.07
C ARG A 2 -24.72 4.18 -7.22
N ASN A 3 -24.19 5.39 -7.25
CA ASN A 3 -23.32 5.87 -8.33
C ASN A 3 -22.05 5.01 -8.36
N LEU A 4 -21.55 4.66 -9.55
CA LEU A 4 -20.30 3.92 -9.76
C LEU A 4 -19.15 4.54 -8.94
N VAL A 5 -19.17 5.88 -8.83
CA VAL A 5 -18.27 6.68 -8.00
C VAL A 5 -18.31 6.30 -6.51
N ASP A 6 -19.49 6.02 -5.95
CA ASP A 6 -19.67 5.67 -4.53
C ASP A 6 -19.25 4.23 -4.24
N PHE A 7 -19.44 3.33 -5.21
CA PHE A 7 -18.95 1.95 -5.14
C PHE A 7 -17.42 1.91 -5.01
N PHE A 8 -16.71 2.70 -5.82
CA PHE A 8 -15.25 2.83 -5.74
C PHE A 8 -14.76 3.56 -4.48
N ARG A 9 -15.57 4.45 -3.89
CA ARG A 9 -15.14 5.29 -2.75
C ARG A 9 -15.17 4.59 -1.39
N ASN A 10 -16.18 3.76 -1.12
CA ASN A 10 -16.53 3.44 0.27
C ASN A 10 -15.75 2.27 0.90
N ALA A 11 -15.51 1.18 0.16
CA ALA A 11 -14.90 -0.01 0.76
C ALA A 11 -13.37 0.07 0.87
N THR A 12 -12.71 0.63 -0.15
CA THR A 12 -11.25 0.58 -0.31
C THR A 12 -10.54 1.77 0.36
N LEU A 13 -11.10 2.98 0.30
CA LEU A 13 -10.43 4.15 0.88
C LEU A 13 -10.53 4.20 2.42
N VAL A 14 -11.63 3.71 2.99
CA VAL A 14 -11.83 3.69 4.45
C VAL A 14 -10.83 2.74 5.11
N SER A 15 -10.63 1.55 4.55
CA SER A 15 -9.64 0.58 5.02
C SER A 15 -8.20 1.08 4.86
N ILE A 16 -7.87 1.70 3.72
CA ILE A 16 -6.55 2.33 3.49
C ILE A 16 -6.29 3.46 4.50
N ARG A 17 -7.27 4.34 4.75
CA ARG A 17 -7.13 5.44 5.73
C ARG A 17 -6.92 4.93 7.15
N ARG A 18 -7.69 3.90 7.55
CA ARG A 18 -7.55 3.27 8.87
C ARG A 18 -6.16 2.64 9.03
N GLN A 19 -5.70 1.88 8.04
CA GLN A 19 -4.38 1.24 8.05
C GLN A 19 -3.25 2.29 8.08
N LYS A 20 -3.35 3.37 7.29
CA LYS A 20 -2.40 4.51 7.34
C LYS A 20 -2.37 5.17 8.72
N GLY A 21 -3.52 5.34 9.36
CA GLY A 21 -3.63 5.87 10.72
C GLY A 21 -2.86 4.99 11.73
N THR A 22 -3.15 3.68 11.73
CA THR A 22 -2.47 2.71 12.59
C THR A 22 -0.95 2.69 12.35
N ASN A 23 -0.52 2.63 11.08
CA ASN A 23 0.90 2.62 10.73
C ASN A 23 1.62 3.91 11.17
N ARG A 24 0.94 5.06 11.13
CA ARG A 24 1.48 6.34 11.61
C ARG A 24 1.69 6.33 13.13
N ILE A 25 0.77 5.72 13.89
CA ILE A 25 0.90 5.58 15.35
C ILE A 25 2.07 4.64 15.68
N ILE A 26 2.14 3.47 15.05
CA ILE A 26 3.23 2.49 15.26
C ILE A 26 4.58 3.11 14.93
N LYS A 27 4.70 3.80 13.79
CA LYS A 27 5.92 4.51 13.40
C LYS A 27 6.33 5.56 14.43
N LYS A 28 5.39 6.36 14.94
CA LYS A 28 5.68 7.35 15.97
C LYS A 28 6.16 6.70 17.28
N GLY A 29 5.50 5.62 17.70
CA GLY A 29 5.89 4.86 18.88
C GLY A 29 7.31 4.28 18.75
N GLY A 30 7.62 3.68 17.60
CA GLY A 30 8.96 3.17 17.31
C GLY A 30 10.02 4.27 17.36
N LYS A 31 9.78 5.43 16.73
CA LYS A 31 10.70 6.57 16.78
C LYS A 31 10.94 7.07 18.21
N ALA A 32 9.88 7.19 19.00
CA ALA A 32 10.00 7.61 20.40
C ALA A 32 10.80 6.59 21.22
N ARG A 33 10.65 5.28 20.94
CA ARG A 33 11.44 4.23 21.58
C ARG A 33 12.91 4.30 21.18
N VAL A 34 13.23 4.51 19.90
CA VAL A 34 14.62 4.71 19.43
C VAL A 34 15.28 5.88 20.18
N THR A 35 14.64 7.06 20.21
CA THR A 35 15.18 8.21 20.95
C THR A 35 15.36 7.93 22.45
N LYS A 36 14.47 7.13 23.04
CA LYS A 36 14.61 6.70 24.44
C LYS A 36 15.80 5.75 24.62
N LEU A 37 16.06 4.86 23.67
CA LEU A 37 17.21 3.95 23.68
C LEU A 37 18.51 4.73 23.57
N ASP A 38 18.59 5.74 22.68
CA ASP A 38 19.77 6.62 22.56
C ASP A 38 20.14 7.24 23.91
N GLY A 39 19.15 7.79 24.63
CA GLY A 39 19.36 8.37 25.96
C GLY A 39 19.73 7.34 27.04
N ILE A 40 19.24 6.10 26.94
CA ILE A 40 19.65 5.02 27.85
C ILE A 40 21.10 4.62 27.60
N ILE A 41 21.48 4.45 26.33
CA ILE A 41 22.84 4.07 25.93
C ILE A 41 23.84 5.16 26.34
N GLN A 42 23.50 6.44 26.15
CA GLN A 42 24.35 7.54 26.59
C GLN A 42 24.62 7.49 28.10
N ARG A 43 23.57 7.31 28.92
CA ARG A 43 23.73 7.20 30.39
C ARG A 43 24.51 5.96 30.81
N LEU A 44 24.31 4.83 30.12
CA LEU A 44 25.09 3.61 30.37
C LEU A 44 26.58 3.83 30.11
N TYR A 45 26.92 4.63 29.09
CA TYR A 45 28.30 4.98 28.80
C TYR A 45 28.90 5.86 29.90
N GLU A 46 28.15 6.88 30.36
CA GLU A 46 28.54 7.73 31.49
C GLU A 46 28.76 6.90 32.78
N ASP A 47 27.81 6.02 33.12
CA ASP A 47 27.91 5.15 34.30
C ASP A 47 29.04 4.10 34.20
N ASN A 48 29.40 3.65 32.99
CA ASN A 48 30.55 2.76 32.77
C ASN A 48 31.88 3.48 33.05
N ILE A 49 32.03 4.72 32.57
CA ILE A 49 33.22 5.54 32.82
C ILE A 49 33.37 5.85 34.31
N GLU A 50 32.26 6.08 35.02
CA GLU A 50 32.25 6.31 36.47
C GLU A 50 32.41 5.01 37.30
N GLY A 51 32.53 3.85 36.64
CA GLY A 51 32.72 2.54 37.30
C GLY A 51 31.50 2.02 38.05
N LYS A 52 30.31 2.61 37.85
CA LYS A 52 29.05 2.14 38.45
C LYS A 52 28.52 0.87 37.78
N VAL A 53 28.95 0.62 36.54
CA VAL A 53 28.64 -0.56 35.75
C VAL A 53 29.95 -1.23 35.36
N SER A 54 30.00 -2.56 35.40
CA SER A 54 31.14 -3.30 34.88
C SER A 54 31.11 -3.37 33.35
N ASP A 55 32.30 -3.40 32.73
CA ASP A 55 32.43 -3.48 31.26
C ASP A 55 31.64 -4.66 30.66
N GLU A 56 31.63 -5.81 31.34
CA GLU A 56 30.86 -6.98 30.89
C GLU A 56 29.35 -6.70 30.84
N ARG A 57 28.81 -6.03 31.87
CA ARG A 57 27.40 -5.66 31.92
C ARG A 57 27.07 -4.58 30.90
N PHE A 58 27.97 -3.59 30.74
CA PHE A 58 27.83 -2.55 29.72
C PHE A 58 27.75 -3.15 28.32
N ALA A 59 28.68 -4.04 27.96
CA ALA A 59 28.70 -4.69 26.65
C ALA A 59 27.41 -5.48 26.38
N LYS A 60 26.93 -6.24 27.36
CA LYS A 60 25.70 -7.04 27.23
C LYS A 60 24.44 -6.18 27.06
N LEU A 61 24.30 -5.12 27.87
CA LEU A 61 23.14 -4.23 27.82
C LEU A 61 23.13 -3.42 26.53
N THR A 62 24.26 -2.83 26.16
CA THR A 62 24.40 -2.04 24.93
C THR A 62 24.11 -2.89 23.71
N ALA A 63 24.67 -4.12 23.62
CA ALA A 63 24.37 -5.02 22.50
C ALA A 63 22.87 -5.34 22.36
N THR A 64 22.16 -5.49 23.49
CA THR A 64 20.72 -5.75 23.51
C THR A 64 19.93 -4.53 23.01
N TYR A 65 20.26 -3.34 23.51
CA TYR A 65 19.57 -2.11 23.11
C TYR A 65 19.83 -1.72 21.67
N GLU A 66 21.07 -1.87 21.19
CA GLU A 66 21.39 -1.64 19.79
C GLU A 66 20.66 -2.63 18.86
N ALA A 67 20.51 -3.89 19.27
CA ALA A 67 19.74 -4.86 18.50
C ALA A 67 18.26 -4.45 18.40
N GLU A 68 17.65 -4.01 19.52
CA GLU A 68 16.28 -3.48 19.53
C GLU A 68 16.17 -2.24 18.63
N GLN A 69 17.13 -1.32 18.71
CA GLN A 69 17.16 -0.10 17.90
C GLN A 69 17.24 -0.41 16.40
N ARG A 70 18.15 -1.29 15.97
CA ARG A 70 18.25 -1.74 14.57
C ARG A 70 16.93 -2.35 14.08
N GLN A 71 16.28 -3.18 14.90
CA GLN A 71 14.99 -3.77 14.54
C GLN A 71 13.89 -2.72 14.38
N LEU A 72 13.84 -1.74 15.29
CA LEU A 72 12.87 -0.64 15.22
C LEU A 72 13.11 0.26 14.00
N GLU A 73 14.36 0.60 13.70
CA GLU A 73 14.73 1.40 12.55
C GLU A 73 14.35 0.71 11.24
N HIS A 74 14.65 -0.58 11.11
CA HIS A 74 14.22 -1.38 9.97
C HIS A 74 12.69 -1.34 9.81
N ARG A 75 11.96 -1.58 10.91
CA ARG A 75 10.49 -1.57 10.89
C ARG A 75 9.92 -0.19 10.53
N ILE A 76 10.53 0.89 11.02
CA ILE A 76 10.15 2.27 10.68
C ILE A 76 10.36 2.53 9.19
N ALA A 77 11.47 2.07 8.60
CA ALA A 77 11.76 2.20 7.18
C ALA A 77 10.74 1.44 6.32
N GLU A 78 10.39 0.20 6.68
CA GLU A 78 9.33 -0.57 6.02
C GLU A 78 7.98 0.16 6.05
N LEU A 79 7.58 0.65 7.23
CA LEU A 79 6.32 1.39 7.39
C LEU A 79 6.32 2.68 6.56
N GLN A 80 7.46 3.35 6.44
CA GLN A 80 7.60 4.53 5.59
C GLN A 80 7.43 4.20 4.11
N SER A 81 8.08 3.14 3.63
CA SER A 81 7.95 2.66 2.25
C SER A 81 6.50 2.29 1.94
N PHE A 82 5.86 1.51 2.82
CA PHE A 82 4.45 1.14 2.68
C PHE A 82 3.52 2.37 2.63
N MET A 83 3.74 3.36 3.51
CA MET A 83 2.95 4.59 3.51
C MET A 83 3.17 5.45 2.25
N ALA A 84 4.37 5.44 1.68
CA ALA A 84 4.68 6.13 0.44
C ALA A 84 3.99 5.47 -0.76
N ASN A 85 4.07 4.14 -0.86
CA ASN A 85 3.44 3.38 -1.94
C ASN A 85 1.91 3.54 -1.91
N THR A 86 1.30 3.36 -0.74
CA THR A 86 -0.16 3.56 -0.57
C THR A 86 -0.59 5.01 -0.76
N LYS A 87 0.30 6.01 -0.62
CA LYS A 87 0.01 7.41 -0.98
C LYS A 87 -0.08 7.55 -2.50
N ASN A 88 0.87 6.98 -3.23
CA ASN A 88 0.88 7.01 -4.69
C ASN A 88 -0.35 6.29 -5.29
N GLU A 89 -0.72 5.13 -4.75
CA GLU A 89 -1.95 4.41 -5.15
C GLU A 89 -3.21 5.25 -4.90
N SER A 90 -3.32 5.89 -3.73
CA SER A 90 -4.46 6.77 -3.42
C SER A 90 -4.57 7.96 -4.37
N LEU A 91 -3.44 8.55 -4.77
CA LEU A 91 -3.41 9.64 -5.74
C LEU A 91 -3.84 9.15 -7.14
N GLY A 92 -3.42 7.94 -7.53
CA GLY A 92 -3.88 7.29 -8.76
C GLY A 92 -5.39 7.09 -8.78
N VAL A 93 -5.96 6.60 -7.67
CA VAL A 93 -7.41 6.42 -7.50
C VAL A 93 -8.17 7.75 -7.57
N ASP A 94 -7.70 8.78 -6.87
CA ASP A 94 -8.35 10.10 -6.87
C ASP A 94 -8.33 10.73 -8.28
N THR A 95 -7.21 10.59 -8.99
CA THR A 95 -7.07 11.05 -10.38
C THR A 95 -8.01 10.28 -11.31
N PHE A 96 -8.04 8.95 -11.20
CA PHE A 96 -8.96 8.11 -11.97
C PHE A 96 -10.41 8.48 -11.74
N LEU A 97 -10.82 8.66 -10.48
CA LEU A 97 -12.18 9.03 -10.14
C LEU A 97 -12.55 10.42 -10.68
N SER A 98 -11.61 11.36 -10.70
CA SER A 98 -11.81 12.68 -11.31
C SER A 98 -12.03 12.59 -12.82
N MET A 99 -11.32 11.66 -13.50
CA MET A 99 -11.53 11.39 -14.91
C MET A 99 -12.90 10.73 -15.14
N VAL A 100 -13.24 9.67 -14.39
CA VAL A 100 -14.54 8.99 -14.52
C VAL A 100 -15.71 9.98 -14.39
N ARG A 101 -15.65 10.92 -13.44
CA ARG A 101 -16.69 11.97 -13.28
C ARG A 101 -16.85 12.91 -14.46
N ARG A 102 -15.81 13.14 -15.27
CA ARG A 102 -15.92 13.94 -16.51
C ARG A 102 -16.65 13.18 -17.62
N TYR A 103 -16.74 11.86 -17.45
CA TYR A 103 -17.17 10.90 -18.43
C TYR A 103 -18.36 10.05 -17.92
N THR A 104 -19.04 10.46 -16.84
CA THR A 104 -20.14 9.68 -16.23
C THR A 104 -21.41 9.61 -17.09
N ASP A 105 -21.52 10.44 -18.14
CA ASP A 105 -22.64 10.45 -19.10
C ASP A 105 -22.21 9.99 -20.51
N ILE A 106 -21.23 9.10 -20.62
CA ILE A 106 -20.86 8.52 -21.92
C ILE A 106 -22.00 7.64 -22.44
N LYS A 107 -22.47 7.92 -23.66
CA LYS A 107 -23.41 7.05 -24.40
C LYS A 107 -22.70 5.94 -25.20
N GLU A 108 -21.46 6.17 -25.65
CA GLU A 108 -20.68 5.22 -26.44
C GLU A 108 -19.19 5.23 -26.05
N LEU A 109 -18.58 4.05 -25.93
CA LEU A 109 -17.16 3.92 -25.65
C LEU A 109 -16.35 4.31 -26.89
N ASP A 110 -15.79 5.52 -26.91
CA ASP A 110 -14.92 5.98 -27.98
C ASP A 110 -13.43 5.65 -27.72
N ALA A 111 -12.62 5.75 -28.78
CA ALA A 111 -11.19 5.45 -28.71
C ALA A 111 -10.41 6.45 -27.83
N GLU A 112 -10.93 7.66 -27.62
CA GLU A 112 -10.32 8.67 -26.75
C GLU A 112 -10.48 8.26 -25.28
N ILE A 113 -11.67 7.84 -24.89
CA ILE A 113 -12.01 7.29 -23.57
C ILE A 113 -11.13 6.07 -23.28
N ILE A 114 -11.00 5.12 -24.22
CA ILE A 114 -10.13 3.95 -24.01
C ILE A 114 -8.67 4.38 -23.78
N ARG A 115 -8.14 5.32 -24.58
CA ARG A 115 -6.77 5.83 -24.40
C ARG A 115 -6.55 6.51 -23.05
N VAL A 116 -7.57 7.20 -22.54
CA VAL A 116 -7.49 7.89 -21.24
C VAL A 116 -7.54 6.89 -20.08
N PHE A 117 -8.37 5.85 -20.15
CA PHE A 117 -8.62 4.97 -19.02
C PHE A 117 -7.81 3.67 -18.99
N VAL A 118 -7.34 3.18 -20.14
CA VAL A 118 -6.68 1.89 -20.25
C VAL A 118 -5.18 2.07 -20.43
N GLU A 119 -4.38 1.50 -19.52
CA GLU A 119 -2.92 1.42 -19.64
C GLU A 119 -2.56 0.39 -20.71
N LYS A 120 -3.13 -0.82 -20.60
CA LYS A 120 -2.92 -1.92 -21.55
C LYS A 120 -4.00 -2.98 -21.45
N ILE A 121 -4.15 -3.72 -22.55
CA ILE A 121 -5.02 -4.89 -22.64
C ILE A 121 -4.14 -6.11 -22.89
N LEU A 122 -4.18 -7.07 -21.98
CA LEU A 122 -3.48 -8.34 -22.10
C LEU A 122 -4.46 -9.39 -22.61
N VAL A 123 -4.20 -9.88 -23.83
CA VAL A 123 -5.01 -10.91 -24.48
C VAL A 123 -4.27 -12.23 -24.40
N TYR A 124 -4.84 -13.20 -23.69
CA TYR A 124 -4.25 -14.53 -23.55
C TYR A 124 -4.58 -15.39 -24.78
N LYS A 125 -3.87 -16.52 -24.91
CA LYS A 125 -4.18 -17.53 -25.92
C LYS A 125 -5.62 -18.02 -25.74
N ALA A 126 -6.27 -18.31 -26.86
CA ALA A 126 -7.60 -18.89 -26.82
C ALA A 126 -7.53 -20.38 -26.41
N GLU A 127 -8.44 -20.78 -25.56
CA GLU A 127 -8.56 -22.14 -25.02
C GLU A 127 -9.94 -22.71 -25.37
N LYS A 128 -10.06 -24.03 -25.45
CA LYS A 128 -11.37 -24.70 -25.58
C LYS A 128 -11.84 -25.10 -24.19
N VAL A 129 -12.96 -24.54 -23.75
CA VAL A 129 -13.64 -24.89 -22.50
C VAL A 129 -15.06 -25.31 -22.88
N ASP A 130 -15.48 -26.52 -22.49
CA ASP A 130 -16.79 -27.10 -22.81
C ASP A 130 -17.16 -27.05 -24.31
N GLY A 131 -16.19 -27.27 -25.19
CA GLY A 131 -16.39 -27.23 -26.64
C GLY A 131 -16.42 -25.82 -27.25
N HIS A 132 -16.47 -24.77 -26.43
CA HIS A 132 -16.45 -23.38 -26.86
C HIS A 132 -15.04 -22.79 -26.82
N ARG A 133 -14.71 -21.96 -27.81
CA ARG A 133 -13.47 -21.18 -27.82
C ARG A 133 -13.62 -20.00 -26.86
N VAL A 134 -12.86 -20.01 -25.76
CA VAL A 134 -12.82 -18.95 -24.75
C VAL A 134 -11.49 -18.23 -24.84
N GLN A 135 -11.51 -16.89 -24.76
CA GLN A 135 -10.30 -16.08 -24.74
C GLN A 135 -10.32 -15.17 -23.51
N ARG A 136 -9.33 -15.35 -22.63
CA ARG A 136 -9.20 -14.52 -21.45
C ARG A 136 -8.59 -13.17 -21.83
N ILE A 137 -9.20 -12.10 -21.34
CA ILE A 137 -8.73 -10.72 -21.49
C ILE A 137 -8.51 -10.15 -20.09
N LYS A 138 -7.41 -9.44 -19.90
CA LYS A 138 -7.14 -8.66 -18.69
C LYS A 138 -6.92 -7.21 -19.07
N ILE A 139 -7.70 -6.31 -18.48
CA ILE A 139 -7.61 -4.86 -18.72
C ILE A 139 -6.91 -4.23 -17.51
N ILE A 140 -5.83 -3.51 -17.78
CA ILE A 140 -5.11 -2.73 -16.78
C ILE A 140 -5.49 -1.26 -16.97
N TYR A 141 -6.10 -0.66 -15.96
CA TYR A 141 -6.57 0.72 -16.01
C TYR A 141 -5.52 1.69 -15.46
N ASN A 142 -5.43 2.87 -16.07
CA ASN A 142 -4.55 3.94 -15.65
C ASN A 142 -4.87 4.36 -14.21
N GLY A 143 -3.88 4.29 -13.31
CA GLY A 143 -3.97 4.79 -11.94
C GLY A 143 -4.65 3.86 -10.92
N ILE A 144 -5.33 2.80 -11.35
CA ILE A 144 -5.99 1.83 -10.45
C ILE A 144 -5.62 0.36 -10.73
N GLY A 145 -4.93 0.07 -11.83
CA GLY A 145 -4.47 -1.28 -12.15
C GLY A 145 -5.59 -2.20 -12.66
N GLU A 146 -5.47 -3.49 -12.37
CA GLU A 146 -6.45 -4.50 -12.78
C GLU A 146 -7.70 -4.45 -11.92
N ILE A 147 -8.88 -4.41 -12.54
CA ILE A 147 -10.15 -4.67 -11.86
C ILE A 147 -10.54 -6.12 -12.18
N PRO A 148 -10.91 -6.94 -11.18
CA PRO A 148 -11.45 -8.27 -11.43
C PRO A 148 -12.79 -8.14 -12.17
N THR A 149 -12.78 -8.44 -13.47
CA THR A 149 -14.01 -8.55 -14.25
C THR A 149 -14.65 -9.90 -13.94
N THR A 150 -15.85 -9.88 -13.37
CA THR A 150 -16.69 -11.10 -13.33
C THR A 150 -16.94 -11.55 -14.78
N PRO A 151 -16.73 -12.83 -15.13
CA PRO A 151 -16.99 -13.30 -16.47
C PRO A 151 -18.48 -13.08 -16.79
N VAL A 152 -18.76 -12.18 -17.73
CA VAL A 152 -20.10 -11.96 -18.27
C VAL A 152 -20.40 -13.13 -19.20
N ASN A 153 -20.93 -14.22 -18.64
CA ASN A 153 -21.64 -15.24 -19.41
C ASN A 153 -23.06 -14.74 -19.67
N GLU A 154 -23.18 -13.69 -20.48
CA GLU A 154 -24.47 -13.36 -21.10
C GLU A 154 -24.64 -14.27 -22.32
N LYS A 155 -25.25 -15.43 -22.08
CA LYS A 155 -25.95 -16.16 -23.15
C LYS A 155 -27.18 -15.33 -23.49
N THR A 156 -27.11 -14.50 -24.53
CA THR A 156 -28.33 -14.00 -25.18
C THR A 156 -28.96 -15.19 -25.92
N ALA A 157 -30.19 -15.51 -25.52
CA ALA A 157 -31.06 -16.50 -26.13
C ALA A 157 -31.51 -16.07 -27.53
#